data_AF-A0A1U7PYP8-F1
#
_entry.id   AF-A0A1U7PYP8-F1
#
_cell.length_a   1.000
_cell.length_b   1.000
_cell.length_c   1.000
_cell.angle_alpha   90.00
_cell.angle_beta   90.00
_cell.angle_gamma   90.00
#
_symmetry.space_group_name_H-M   'P 1'
#
loop_
_entity.id
_entity.type
_entity.pdbx_description
1 polymer ?
#
loop_
_entity_poly.entity_id
_entity_poly.type
_entity_poly.pdbx_seq_one_letter_code
_entity_poly.pdbx_strand_id
1 'polypeptide(L)' 'MELTVKLENDADISFIKKLLLQLKGVKSIDVSEEKEYSLEEIESSEDFKKALDKSFQQIEEGKFVEHSEELMDKIFGK' A
#
# COMPACT_ATOMS: atom_id res chain seq x y z
N MET A 1 6.33 -14.82 20.52
CA MET A 1 7.62 -14.32 19.98
C MET A 1 7.43 -14.21 18.50
N GLU A 2 7.71 -13.04 17.95
CA GLU A 2 7.47 -12.72 16.54
C GLU A 2 8.82 -12.40 15.89
N LEU A 3 9.03 -12.91 14.68
CA LEU A 3 10.26 -12.72 13.93
C LEU A 3 9.90 -12.12 12.57
N THR A 4 10.36 -10.89 12.33
CA THR A 4 10.22 -10.20 11.05
C THR A 4 11.58 -10.21 10.34
N VAL A 5 11.61 -10.63 9.07
CA VAL A 5 12.83 -10.67 8.26
C VAL A 5 12.58 -9.86 6.99
N LYS A 6 13.45 -8.89 6.72
CA LYS A 6 13.44 -8.13 5.46
C LYS A 6 14.29 -8.88 4.43
N LEU A 7 13.76 -9.03 3.23
CA LEU A 7 14.39 -9.74 2.13
C LEU A 7 14.62 -8.76 0.97
N GLU A 8 15.73 -8.93 0.26
CA GLU A 8 16.03 -8.21 -0.96
C GLU A 8 15.23 -8.80 -2.14
N ASN A 9 15.10 -8.03 -3.23
CA ASN A 9 14.23 -8.36 -4.38
C ASN A 9 14.60 -9.65 -5.12
N ASP A 10 15.81 -10.18 -4.95
CA ASP A 10 16.30 -11.41 -5.57
C ASP A 10 16.25 -12.63 -4.63
N ALA A 11 15.72 -12.46 -3.41
CA ALA A 11 15.67 -13.52 -2.43
C ALA A 11 14.71 -14.64 -2.86
N ASP A 12 15.18 -15.89 -2.77
CA ASP A 12 14.32 -17.06 -2.99
C ASP A 12 13.36 -17.25 -1.80
N ILE A 13 12.19 -16.62 -1.91
CA ILE A 13 11.11 -16.69 -0.91
C ILE A 13 10.70 -18.15 -0.63
N SER A 14 10.72 -19.02 -1.65
CA SER A 14 10.34 -20.43 -1.49
C SER A 14 11.35 -21.19 -0.66
N PHE A 15 12.64 -20.94 -0.88
CA PHE A 15 13.72 -21.49 -0.07
C PHE A 15 13.65 -21.00 1.38
N ILE A 16 13.47 -19.69 1.58
CA ILE A 16 13.43 -19.07 2.90
C ILE A 16 12.23 -19.57 3.72
N LYS A 17 11.05 -19.69 3.10
CA LYS A 17 9.87 -20.30 3.75
C LYS A 17 10.16 -21.72 4.25
N LYS A 18 10.81 -22.56 3.44
CA LYS A 18 11.17 -23.93 3.84
C LYS A 18 12.13 -23.94 5.02
N LEU A 19 13.09 -23.02 5.03
CA LEU A 19 14.10 -22.90 6.09
C LEU A 19 13.44 -22.48 7.42
N LEU A 20 12.54 -21.50 7.39
CA LEU A 20 11.81 -21.03 8.57
C LEU A 20 10.81 -22.07 9.10
N LEU A 21 10.17 -22.86 8.25
CA LEU A 21 9.26 -23.94 8.67
C LEU A 21 9.98 -25.06 9.44
N GLN A 22 11.28 -25.21 9.28
CA GLN A 22 12.06 -26.20 10.03
C GLN A 22 12.32 -25.78 11.49
N LEU A 23 12.13 -24.49 11.82
CA LEU A 23 12.31 -23.99 13.18
C LEU A 23 11.18 -24.47 14.08
N LYS A 24 11.55 -25.21 15.13
CA LYS A 24 10.61 -25.76 16.10
C LYS A 24 9.91 -24.62 16.84
N GLY A 25 8.62 -24.43 16.58
CA GLY A 25 7.80 -23.38 17.20
C GLY A 25 7.22 -22.34 16.22
N VAL A 26 7.61 -22.38 14.94
CA VAL A 26 6.96 -21.58 13.89
C VAL A 26 5.61 -22.19 13.54
N LYS A 27 4.52 -21.41 13.71
CA LYS A 27 3.14 -21.85 13.42
C LYS A 27 2.66 -21.45 12.03
N SER A 28 3.08 -20.28 11.55
CA SER A 28 2.71 -19.72 10.26
C SER A 28 3.82 -18.80 9.77
N ILE A 29 3.88 -18.62 8.45
CA ILE A 29 4.78 -17.67 7.79
C ILE A 29 3.93 -16.88 6.81
N ASP A 30 3.80 -15.58 7.06
CA ASP A 30 3.17 -14.63 6.17
C ASP A 30 4.26 -13.88 5.40
N VAL A 31 4.05 -13.74 4.09
CA VAL A 31 4.93 -12.96 3.23
C VAL A 31 4.11 -11.82 2.67
N SER A 32 4.44 -10.61 3.11
CA SER A 32 3.92 -9.37 2.58
C SER A 32 4.82 -8.91 1.45
N GLU A 33 4.28 -8.87 0.23
CA GLU A 33 4.86 -8.06 -0.83
C GLU A 33 4.40 -6.63 -0.58
N GLU A 34 5.33 -5.71 -0.29
CA GLU A 34 5.05 -4.29 -0.42
C GLU A 34 4.82 -4.05 -1.92
N LYS A 35 3.56 -3.89 -2.32
CA LYS A 35 3.23 -3.55 -3.70
C LYS A 35 3.74 -2.13 -3.97
N GLU A 36 4.88 -2.05 -4.64
CA GLU A 36 5.29 -0.82 -5.31
C GLU A 36 4.37 -0.61 -6.51
N TYR A 37 3.35 0.23 -6.34
CA TYR A 37 2.49 0.63 -7.46
C TYR A 37 3.28 1.56 -8.38
N SER A 38 3.27 1.28 -9.68
CA SER A 38 3.83 2.21 -10.66
C SER A 38 2.94 3.45 -10.81
N LEU A 39 3.49 4.58 -11.25
CA LEU A 39 2.69 5.78 -11.51
C LEU A 39 1.60 5.51 -12.55
N GLU A 40 1.90 4.70 -13.56
CA GLU A 40 0.93 4.30 -14.58
C GLU A 40 -0.23 3.46 -14.00
N GLU A 41 0.06 2.61 -13.01
CA GLU A 41 -0.96 1.84 -12.28
C GLU A 41 -1.85 2.75 -11.42
N ILE A 42 -1.27 3.77 -10.79
CA ILE A 42 -2.00 4.76 -9.99
C ILE A 42 -2.91 5.60 -10.90
N GLU A 43 -2.38 6.12 -12.01
CA GLU A 43 -3.13 6.97 -12.94
C GLU A 43 -4.28 6.24 -13.64
N SER A 44 -4.10 4.93 -13.87
CA SER A 44 -5.14 4.08 -14.47
C SER A 44 -6.21 3.64 -13.48
N SER A 45 -5.96 3.78 -12.16
CA SER A 45 -6.91 3.39 -11.12
C SER A 45 -8.20 4.21 -11.15
N GLU A 46 -9.33 3.58 -10.86
CA GLU A 46 -10.61 4.28 -10.76
C GLU A 46 -10.63 5.29 -9.61
N ASP A 47 -9.93 4.99 -8.52
CA ASP A 47 -9.91 5.84 -7.33
C ASP A 47 -9.16 7.16 -7.61
N PHE A 48 -8.07 7.09 -8.37
CA PHE A 48 -7.36 8.28 -8.84
C PHE A 48 -8.24 9.14 -9.77
N LYS A 49 -8.97 8.52 -10.71
CA LYS A 49 -9.90 9.25 -11.59
C LYS A 49 -11.01 9.94 -10.80
N LYS A 50 -11.61 9.25 -9.83
CA LYS A 50 -12.63 9.85 -8.94
C LYS A 50 -12.09 11.01 -8.11
N ALA A 51 -10.84 10.92 -7.64
CA ALA A 51 -10.19 12.00 -6.91
C ALA A 51 -9.97 13.24 -7.80
N LEU A 52 -9.53 13.04 -9.05
CA LEU A 52 -9.40 14.12 -10.03
C LEU A 52 -10.74 14.76 -10.36
N ASP A 53 -11.77 13.97 -10.66
CA ASP A 53 -13.11 14.49 -10.98
C ASP A 53 -13.68 15.33 -9.82
N LYS A 54 -13.50 14.86 -8.58
CA LYS A 54 -13.90 15.60 -7.38
C LYS A 54 -13.11 16.89 -7.23
N SER A 55 -11.82 16.88 -7.54
CA SER A 55 -10.98 18.08 -7.54
C SER A 55 -11.48 19.10 -8.56
N PHE A 56 -11.82 18.67 -9.78
CA PHE A 56 -12.36 19.56 -10.81
C PHE A 56 -13.70 20.17 -10.38
N GLN A 57 -14.61 19.37 -9.81
CA GLN A 57 -15.88 19.87 -9.29
C GLN A 57 -15.70 20.90 -8.16
N GLN A 58 -14.74 20.68 -7.26
CA GLN A 58 -14.44 21.64 -6.19
C GLN A 58 -13.92 22.97 -6.74
N ILE A 59 -13.09 22.94 -7.77
CA ILE A 59 -12.61 24.15 -8.45
C ILE A 59 -13.77 24.90 -9.12
N GLU A 60 -14.64 24.21 -9.85
CA GLU A 60 -15.82 24.81 -10.50
C GLU A 60 -16.79 25.45 -9.50
N GLU A 61 -16.97 24.84 -8.33
CA GLU A 61 -17.81 25.35 -7.24
C GLU A 61 -17.12 26.45 -6.40
N GLY A 62 -15.87 26.82 -6.72
CA GLY A 62 -15.10 27.80 -5.96
C GLY A 62 -14.72 27.33 -4.54
N LYS A 63 -14.78 26.02 -4.29
CA LYS A 63 -14.43 25.39 -3.02
C LYS A 63 -12.93 25.14 -2.99
N PHE A 64 -12.23 25.95 -2.21
CA PHE A 64 -10.83 25.71 -1.87
C PHE A 64 -10.76 24.93 -0.56
N VAL A 65 -10.06 23.81 -0.56
CA VAL A 65 -9.71 23.10 0.68
C VAL A 65 -8.20 23.07 0.78
N GLU A 66 -7.69 23.67 1.85
CA GLU A 66 -6.26 23.67 2.14
C GLU A 66 -5.78 22.26 2.51
N HIS A 67 -4.53 21.94 2.17
CA HIS A 67 -3.94 20.67 2.52
C HIS A 67 -3.88 20.51 4.05
N SER A 68 -4.43 19.42 4.58
CA SER A 68 -4.38 19.08 6.01
C SER A 68 -4.36 17.57 6.22
N GLU A 69 -3.87 17.11 7.37
CA GLU A 69 -3.92 15.68 7.75
C GLU A 69 -5.37 15.17 7.79
N GLU A 70 -6.30 15.95 8.32
CA GLU A 70 -7.74 15.60 8.32
C GLU A 70 -8.32 15.44 6.91
N LEU A 71 -7.83 16.19 5.93
CA LEU A 71 -8.22 16.02 4.53
C LEU A 71 -7.70 14.69 3.99
N MET A 72 -6.44 14.36 4.27
CA MET A 72 -5.82 13.11 3.83
C MET A 72 -6.54 11.90 4.43
N ASP A 73 -6.89 11.95 5.72
CA ASP A 73 -7.66 10.88 6.38
C ASP A 73 -9.07 10.74 5.80
N LYS A 74 -9.74 11.84 5.45
CA LYS A 74 -11.04 11.81 4.76
C LYS A 74 -10.96 11.24 3.34
N ILE A 75 -9.87 11.47 2.62
CA ILE A 75 -9.70 11.02 1.23
C ILE A 75 -9.30 9.54 1.19
N PHE A 76 -8.35 9.15 2.04
CA PHE A 76 -7.72 7.83 2.00
C PHE A 76 -8.22 6.86 3.08
N GLY A 77 -9.08 7.31 3.99
CA GLY A 77 -9.76 6.46 4.97
C GLY A 77 -8.79 5.66 5.84
N LYS A 78 -7.86 6.33 6.52
CA LYS A 78 -7.07 5.72 7.60
C LYS A 78 -7.77 5.83 8.93
#